data_AF-A0A0N4YME0-F1
#
_entry.id   AF-A0A0N4YME0-F1
#
_cell.length_a   1.000
_cell.length_b   1.000
_cell.length_c   1.000
_cell.angle_alpha   90.00
_cell.angle_beta   90.00
_cell.angle_gamma   90.00
#
_symmetry.space_group_name_H-M   'P 1'
#
loop_
_entity.id
_entity.type
_entity.pdbx_description
1 polymer ?
#
loop_
_entity_poly.entity_id
_entity_poly.type
_entity_poly.pdbx_seq_one_letter_code
_entity_poly.pdbx_strand_id
1 'polypeptide(L)'
;MANGKPMAPSNTTQFLLEDREARAEKGLEVELAYEASERRRVRSISVSSEFMAASEGASSSGDSETDKEMDREFEAEFEEYTMDRISKLTKDEMTREILDKEKNAELYQENMSKMMKENQRLRKMLLDNGIAVDHNQASQPVVL
;
A
#
# COMPACT_ATOMS: atom_id res chain seq x y z
N MET A 1 42.19 25.68 57.77
CA MET A 1 40.91 24.94 57.78
C MET A 1 40.19 25.25 56.48
N ALA A 2 40.21 24.33 55.51
CA ALA A 2 39.49 24.47 54.25
C ALA A 2 38.21 23.63 54.33
N ASN A 3 37.09 24.27 54.65
CA ASN A 3 35.78 23.62 54.70
C ASN A 3 35.28 23.41 53.27
N GLY A 4 35.69 22.29 52.65
CA GLY A 4 35.16 21.83 51.37
C GLY A 4 33.70 21.38 51.53
N LYS A 5 32.79 22.03 50.81
CA LYS A 5 31.37 21.67 50.77
C LYS A 5 31.24 20.20 50.31
N PRO A 6 30.32 19.40 50.88
CA PRO A 6 30.12 18.02 50.41
C PRO A 6 29.71 18.04 48.94
N MET A 7 30.53 17.40 48.10
CA MET A 7 30.25 17.26 46.67
C MET A 7 29.10 16.27 46.51
N ALA A 8 28.05 16.66 45.78
CA ALA A 8 26.94 15.75 45.50
C ALA A 8 27.49 14.48 44.82
N PRO A 9 26.94 13.29 45.13
CA PRO A 9 27.35 12.05 44.47
C PRO A 9 27.30 12.26 42.96
N SER A 10 28.37 11.89 42.25
CA SER A 10 28.63 12.24 40.85
C SER A 10 27.71 11.52 39.85
N ASN A 11 26.51 11.15 40.28
CA ASN A 11 25.64 10.30 39.52
C ASN A 11 24.19 10.37 40.04
N THR A 12 23.51 11.49 39.79
CA THR A 12 22.07 11.64 40.10
C THR A 12 21.20 11.56 38.86
N THR A 13 21.76 11.18 37.71
CA THR A 13 21.06 11.19 36.42
C THR A 13 21.13 9.87 35.65
N GLN A 14 21.78 8.81 36.17
CA GLN A 14 21.81 7.52 35.44
C GLN A 14 20.41 6.94 35.26
N PHE A 15 19.52 7.05 36.26
CA PHE A 15 18.14 6.58 36.10
C PHE A 15 17.40 7.30 34.96
N LEU A 16 17.75 8.56 34.66
CA LEU A 16 17.18 9.32 33.54
C LEU A 16 17.78 8.87 32.21
N LEU A 17 19.05 8.47 32.19
CA LEU A 17 19.70 7.92 31.01
C LEU A 17 19.16 6.51 30.70
N GLU A 18 19.01 5.67 31.72
CA GLU A 18 18.39 4.34 31.63
C GLU A 18 16.92 4.43 31.20
N ASP A 19 16.13 5.36 31.74
CA ASP A 19 14.74 5.57 31.31
C ASP A 19 14.63 6.12 29.88
N ARG A 20 15.57 6.98 29.47
CA ARG A 20 15.66 7.46 28.09
C ARG A 20 16.03 6.33 27.13
N GLU A 21 16.99 5.48 27.50
CA GLU A 21 17.42 4.34 26.71
C GLU A 21 16.32 3.27 26.62
N ALA A 22 15.65 2.96 27.73
CA ALA A 22 14.51 2.03 27.75
C ALA A 22 13.33 2.52 26.90
N ARG A 23 13.07 3.84 26.88
CA ARG A 23 12.05 4.44 25.98
C ARG A 23 12.48 4.42 24.52
N ALA A 24 13.76 4.64 24.23
CA ALA A 24 14.30 4.59 22.88
C ALA A 24 14.34 3.16 22.33
N GLU A 25 14.75 2.17 23.13
CA GLU A 25 14.78 0.75 22.79
C GLU A 25 13.37 0.22 22.50
N LYS A 26 12.39 0.59 23.34
CA LYS A 26 10.99 0.22 23.10
C LYS A 26 10.40 0.90 21.85
N GLY A 27 10.79 2.13 21.56
CA GLY A 27 10.43 2.82 20.32
C GLY A 27 11.00 2.13 19.09
N LEU A 28 12.28 1.75 19.16
CA LEU A 28 13.01 1.05 18.10
C LEU A 28 12.51 -0.39 17.88
N GLU A 29 12.12 -1.10 18.94
CA GLU A 29 11.49 -2.42 18.85
C GLU A 29 10.11 -2.32 18.18
N VAL A 30 9.32 -1.30 18.52
CA VAL A 30 8.02 -1.05 17.87
C VAL A 30 8.21 -0.65 16.41
N GLU A 31 9.21 0.16 16.10
CA GLU A 31 9.54 0.58 14.73
C GLU A 31 10.05 -0.59 13.89
N LEU A 32 10.93 -1.43 14.43
CA LEU A 32 11.40 -2.66 13.77
C LEU A 32 10.27 -3.69 13.61
N ALA A 33 9.38 -3.81 14.60
CA ALA A 33 8.20 -4.68 14.51
C ALA A 33 7.20 -4.17 13.47
N TYR A 34 7.01 -2.84 13.39
CA TYR A 34 6.21 -2.19 12.35
C TYR A 34 6.82 -2.39 10.97
N GLU A 35 8.12 -2.16 10.81
CA GLU A 35 8.85 -2.37 9.55
C GLU A 35 8.86 -3.85 9.13
N ALA A 36 9.07 -4.77 10.06
CA ALA A 36 8.99 -6.20 9.79
C ALA A 36 7.57 -6.67 9.47
N SER A 37 6.55 -6.06 10.09
CA SER A 37 5.14 -6.26 9.75
C SER A 37 4.84 -5.73 8.36
N GLU A 38 5.33 -4.55 8.00
CA GLU A 38 5.19 -3.95 6.67
C GLU A 38 5.80 -4.83 5.58
N ARG A 39 7.06 -5.24 5.76
CA ARG A 39 7.74 -6.17 4.84
C ARG A 39 7.00 -7.51 4.70
N ARG A 40 6.22 -7.93 5.72
CA ARG A 40 5.39 -9.13 5.69
C ARG A 40 4.06 -8.89 4.98
N ARG A 41 3.42 -7.73 5.17
CA ARG A 41 2.24 -7.30 4.42
C ARG A 41 2.54 -7.24 2.92
N VAL A 42 3.69 -6.66 2.53
CA VAL A 42 4.12 -6.58 1.12
C VAL A 42 4.32 -7.97 0.50
N ARG A 43 4.77 -8.97 1.28
CA ARG A 43 4.91 -10.37 0.80
C ARG A 43 3.58 -11.12 0.65
N SER A 44 2.54 -10.78 1.42
CA SER A 44 1.22 -11.42 1.32
C SER A 44 0.24 -10.68 0.41
N ILE A 45 0.56 -9.44 0.01
CA ILE A 45 -0.19 -8.73 -1.03
C ILE A 45 0.24 -9.30 -2.39
N SER A 46 -0.44 -10.38 -2.78
CA SER A 46 -0.64 -10.67 -4.19
C SER A 46 -1.25 -9.41 -4.80
N VAL A 47 -0.49 -8.75 -5.68
CA VAL A 47 -0.81 -7.47 -6.29
C VAL A 47 -2.05 -7.61 -7.18
N SER A 48 -3.20 -7.22 -6.66
CA SER A 48 -4.24 -6.55 -7.43
C SER A 48 -4.17 -5.07 -7.05
N SER A 49 -3.70 -4.24 -7.98
CA SER A 49 -3.26 -2.84 -7.80
C SER A 49 -4.39 -1.83 -7.51
N GLU A 50 -5.38 -2.18 -6.69
CA GLU A 50 -6.61 -1.38 -6.54
C GLU A 50 -6.85 -0.87 -5.10
N PHE A 51 -6.01 -1.24 -4.13
CA PHE A 51 -6.25 -0.92 -2.71
C PHE A 51 -5.54 0.32 -2.16
N MET A 52 -4.56 0.91 -2.86
CA MET A 52 -3.82 2.08 -2.36
C MET A 52 -4.48 3.44 -2.68
N ALA A 53 -5.62 3.46 -3.37
CA ALA A 53 -6.27 4.69 -3.81
C ALA A 53 -7.46 5.16 -2.94
N ALA A 54 -7.85 4.43 -1.89
CA ALA A 54 -9.10 4.69 -1.17
C ALA A 54 -8.96 4.74 0.37
N SER A 55 -7.84 5.27 0.88
CA SER A 55 -7.80 5.76 2.26
C SER A 55 -8.34 7.20 2.28
N GLU A 56 -9.66 7.34 2.29
CA GLU A 56 -10.31 8.59 2.69
C GLU A 56 -10.08 8.82 4.19
N GLY A 57 -8.89 9.32 4.48
CA GLY A 57 -8.46 9.84 5.77
C GLY A 57 -7.61 11.07 5.46
N ALA A 58 -8.30 12.20 5.32
CA ALA A 58 -7.78 13.54 5.13
C ALA A 58 -6.29 13.72 5.48
N SER A 59 -5.43 13.71 4.46
CA SER A 59 -4.17 14.44 4.48
C SER A 59 -3.85 14.91 3.06
N SER A 60 -4.27 16.14 2.79
CA SER A 60 -3.84 16.92 1.65
C SER A 60 -2.35 17.27 1.83
N SER A 61 -1.44 16.42 1.33
CA SER A 61 -0.03 16.78 1.10
C SER A 61 0.67 15.70 0.27
N GLY A 62 0.43 15.69 -1.05
CA GLY A 62 1.14 14.86 -2.03
C GLY A 62 1.13 15.45 -3.44
N ASP A 63 0.88 16.76 -3.55
CA ASP A 63 0.92 17.52 -4.82
C ASP A 63 2.10 18.50 -4.79
N SER A 64 3.19 18.13 -4.11
CA SER A 64 4.44 18.87 -4.30
C SER A 64 5.12 18.35 -5.56
N GLU A 65 5.79 19.25 -6.29
CA GLU A 65 6.59 18.86 -7.46
C GLU A 65 7.64 17.80 -7.11
N THR A 66 8.10 17.77 -5.86
CA THR A 66 8.99 16.74 -5.34
C THR A 66 8.32 15.35 -5.27
N ASP A 67 7.03 15.26 -4.95
CA ASP A 67 6.30 13.98 -4.89
C ASP A 67 6.13 13.40 -6.29
N LYS A 68 5.80 14.25 -7.27
CA LYS A 68 5.72 13.87 -8.68
C LYS A 68 7.07 13.46 -9.27
N GLU A 69 8.15 14.10 -8.83
CA GLU A 69 9.50 13.73 -9.25
C GLU A 69 9.91 12.38 -8.66
N MET A 70 9.62 12.13 -7.38
CA MET A 70 9.82 10.83 -6.74
C MET A 70 8.99 9.71 -7.40
N ASP A 71 7.71 9.96 -7.71
CA ASP A 71 6.87 9.00 -8.42
C ASP A 71 7.43 8.67 -9.81
N ARG A 72 7.97 9.68 -10.52
CA ARG A 72 8.59 9.50 -11.83
C ARG A 72 9.88 8.69 -11.74
N GLU A 73 10.72 8.98 -10.76
CA GLU A 73 11.96 8.22 -10.51
C GLU A 73 11.62 6.77 -10.18
N PHE A 74 10.62 6.54 -9.33
CA PHE A 74 10.14 5.20 -9.00
C PHE A 74 9.63 4.44 -10.23
N GLU A 75 8.79 5.07 -11.06
CA GLU A 75 8.27 4.43 -12.27
C GLU A 75 9.40 4.06 -13.23
N ALA A 76 10.40 4.93 -13.39
CA ALA A 76 11.57 4.66 -14.24
C ALA A 76 12.40 3.48 -13.73
N GLU A 77 12.70 3.43 -12.44
CA GLU A 77 13.43 2.31 -11.82
C GLU A 77 12.62 1.00 -11.89
N PHE A 78 11.30 1.09 -11.69
CA PHE A 78 10.40 -0.05 -11.77
C PHE A 78 10.32 -0.62 -13.20
N GLU A 79 10.26 0.26 -14.20
CA GLU A 79 10.27 -0.14 -15.61
C GLU A 79 11.61 -0.76 -16.00
N GLU A 80 12.73 -0.18 -15.58
CA GLU A 80 14.06 -0.73 -15.80
C GLU A 80 14.18 -2.14 -15.20
N TYR A 81 13.80 -2.30 -13.93
CA TYR A 81 13.81 -3.60 -13.26
C TYR A 81 12.90 -4.62 -13.96
N THR A 82 11.71 -4.18 -14.40
CA THR A 82 10.77 -5.03 -15.11
C THR A 82 11.35 -5.48 -16.46
N MET A 83 12.00 -4.58 -17.19
CA MET A 83 12.66 -4.90 -18.44
C MET A 83 13.83 -5.87 -18.25
N ASP A 84 14.67 -5.65 -17.24
CA ASP A 84 15.76 -6.56 -16.90
C ASP A 84 15.24 -7.95 -16.53
N ARG A 85 14.18 -8.06 -15.72
CA ARG A 85 13.52 -9.33 -15.41
C ARG A 85 13.05 -10.04 -16.68
N ILE A 86 12.35 -9.33 -17.57
CA ILE A 86 11.81 -9.89 -18.81
C ILE A 86 12.95 -10.35 -19.73
N SER A 87 14.04 -9.58 -19.80
CA SER A 87 15.22 -9.92 -20.63
C SER A 87 15.91 -11.21 -20.20
N LYS A 88 15.79 -11.58 -18.91
CA LYS A 88 16.36 -12.81 -18.33
C LYS A 88 15.50 -14.05 -18.57
N LEU A 89 14.24 -13.88 -18.99
CA LEU A 89 13.35 -15.02 -19.26
C LEU A 89 13.72 -15.69 -20.58
N THR A 90 13.68 -17.02 -20.59
CA THR A 90 13.70 -17.78 -21.84
C THR A 90 12.39 -17.59 -22.62
N LYS A 91 12.43 -17.84 -23.94
CA LYS A 91 11.24 -17.76 -24.81
C LYS A 91 10.08 -18.64 -24.28
N ASP A 92 10.39 -19.82 -23.77
CA ASP A 92 9.38 -20.74 -23.26
C ASP A 92 8.79 -20.26 -21.93
N GLU A 93 9.60 -19.67 -21.05
CA GLU A 93 9.11 -19.03 -19.81
C GLU A 93 8.22 -17.84 -20.10
N MET A 94 8.65 -16.97 -21.03
CA MET A 94 7.85 -15.83 -21.48
C MET A 94 6.52 -16.28 -22.07
N THR A 95 6.51 -17.33 -22.90
CA THR A 95 5.30 -17.88 -23.49
C THR A 95 4.35 -18.42 -22.42
N ARG A 96 4.87 -19.11 -21.39
CA ARG A 96 4.06 -19.57 -20.25
C ARG A 96 3.45 -18.40 -19.48
N GLU A 97 4.25 -17.37 -19.14
CA GLU A 97 3.76 -16.21 -18.39
C GLU A 97 2.66 -15.45 -19.19
N ILE A 98 2.79 -15.37 -20.51
CA ILE A 98 1.75 -14.78 -21.39
C ILE A 98 0.46 -15.61 -21.32
N LEU A 99 0.54 -16.92 -21.53
CA LEU A 99 -0.65 -17.79 -21.50
C LEU A 99 -1.37 -17.76 -20.14
N ASP A 100 -0.63 -17.71 -19.04
CA ASP A 100 -1.20 -17.61 -17.71
C ASP A 100 -1.93 -16.27 -17.50
N LYS A 101 -1.36 -15.17 -18.01
CA LYS A 101 -2.00 -13.84 -17.98
C LYS A 101 -3.25 -13.79 -18.84
N GLU A 102 -3.22 -14.38 -20.04
CA GLU A 102 -4.39 -14.47 -20.93
C GLU A 102 -5.54 -15.24 -20.27
N LYS A 103 -5.25 -16.40 -19.69
CA LYS A 103 -6.24 -17.20 -18.95
C LYS A 103 -6.85 -16.42 -17.77
N ASN A 104 -6.03 -15.68 -17.03
CA ASN A 104 -6.53 -14.85 -15.93
C ASN A 104 -7.39 -13.68 -16.44
N ALA A 105 -7.00 -13.05 -17.55
CA ALA A 105 -7.79 -11.99 -18.18
C ALA A 105 -9.17 -12.48 -18.61
N GLU A 106 -9.25 -13.67 -19.21
CA GLU A 106 -10.52 -14.33 -19.56
C GLU A 106 -11.40 -14.56 -18.33
N LEU A 107 -10.82 -15.02 -17.21
CA LEU A 107 -11.54 -15.24 -15.96
C LEU A 107 -12.13 -13.92 -15.40
N TYR A 108 -11.34 -12.85 -15.40
CA TYR A 108 -11.81 -11.53 -14.96
C TYR A 108 -12.92 -11.00 -15.86
N GLN A 109 -12.78 -11.16 -17.18
CA GLN A 109 -13.80 -10.75 -18.15
C GLN A 109 -15.11 -11.54 -17.96
N GLU A 110 -15.04 -12.85 -17.72
CA GLU A 110 -16.21 -13.68 -17.48
C GLU A 110 -16.91 -13.26 -16.18
N ASN A 111 -16.15 -13.04 -15.10
CA ASN A 111 -16.68 -12.58 -13.81
C ASN A 111 -17.34 -11.19 -13.92
N MET A 112 -16.70 -10.26 -14.63
CA MET A 112 -17.26 -8.95 -14.92
C MET A 112 -18.57 -9.08 -15.70
N SER A 113 -18.62 -9.95 -16.73
CA SER A 113 -19.85 -10.21 -17.50
C SER A 113 -20.98 -10.78 -16.63
N LYS A 114 -20.68 -11.74 -15.74
CA LYS A 114 -21.64 -12.30 -14.79
C LYS A 114 -22.17 -11.23 -13.85
N MET A 115 -21.29 -10.42 -13.28
CA MET A 115 -21.66 -9.33 -12.38
C MET A 115 -22.54 -8.28 -13.09
N MET A 116 -22.19 -7.89 -14.31
CA MET A 116 -22.98 -6.94 -15.10
C MET A 116 -24.39 -7.48 -15.43
N LYS A 117 -24.50 -8.75 -15.82
CA LYS A 117 -25.79 -9.40 -16.07
C LYS A 117 -26.65 -9.48 -14.82
N GLU A 118 -26.05 -9.85 -13.68
CA GLU A 118 -26.79 -9.91 -12.42
C GLU A 118 -27.20 -8.51 -11.95
N ASN A 119 -26.33 -7.52 -12.07
CA ASN A 119 -26.65 -6.13 -11.74
C ASN A 119 -27.81 -5.62 -12.60
N GLN A 120 -27.81 -5.94 -13.90
CA GLN A 120 -28.91 -5.62 -14.81
C GLN A 120 -30.21 -6.35 -14.40
N ARG A 121 -30.13 -7.62 -14.02
CA ARG A 121 -31.28 -8.40 -13.54
C ARG A 121 -31.87 -7.81 -12.26
N LEU A 122 -31.02 -7.46 -11.31
CA LEU A 122 -31.42 -6.84 -10.03
C LEU A 122 -32.03 -5.46 -10.26
N ARG A 123 -31.42 -4.63 -11.11
CA ARG A 123 -31.99 -3.33 -11.49
C ARG A 123 -33.37 -3.47 -12.11
N LYS A 124 -33.55 -4.43 -13.02
CA LYS A 124 -34.87 -4.73 -13.60
C LYS A 124 -35.87 -5.13 -12.51
N MET A 125 -35.49 -6.04 -11.61
CA MET A 125 -36.35 -6.47 -10.51
C MET A 125 -36.74 -5.31 -9.59
N LEU A 126 -35.80 -4.40 -9.27
CA LEU A 126 -36.09 -3.21 -8.46
C LEU A 126 -37.09 -2.28 -9.16
N LEU A 127 -36.89 -2.02 -10.46
CA LEU A 127 -37.83 -1.24 -11.27
C LEU A 127 -39.22 -1.88 -11.35
N ASP A 128 -39.30 -3.19 -11.56
CA ASP A 128 -40.55 -3.95 -11.59
C ASP A 128 -41.30 -3.87 -10.24
N ASN A 129 -40.57 -3.65 -9.13
CA ASN A 129 -41.13 -3.45 -7.79
C ASN A 129 -41.31 -1.97 -7.42
N GLY A 130 -41.15 -1.04 -8.37
CA GLY A 130 -41.34 0.40 -8.15
C GLY A 130 -40.23 1.09 -7.34
N ILE A 131 -39.06 0.46 -7.20
CA ILE A 131 -37.91 1.00 -6.48
C ILE A 131 -36.97 1.67 -7.50
N ALA A 132 -36.82 2.99 -7.41
CA ALA A 132 -35.90 3.75 -8.25
C ALA A 132 -34.44 3.49 -7.83
N VAL A 133 -33.57 3.20 -8.80
CA VAL A 133 -32.13 3.00 -8.56
C VAL A 133 -31.38 4.20 -9.12
N ASP A 134 -30.90 5.09 -8.25
CA ASP A 134 -30.12 6.25 -8.66
C ASP A 134 -28.83 5.83 -9.39
N HIS A 135 -28.56 6.50 -10.51
CA HIS A 135 -27.39 6.26 -11.36
C HIS A 135 -26.11 6.92 -10.82
N ASN A 136 -26.21 7.70 -9.74
CA ASN A 136 -25.20 8.69 -9.37
C ASN A 136 -23.98 8.18 -8.60
N GLN A 137 -23.88 6.88 -8.29
CA GLN A 137 -22.72 6.34 -7.55
C GLN A 137 -21.81 5.39 -8.36
N ALA A 138 -22.18 5.01 -9.58
CA ALA A 138 -21.45 3.98 -10.34
C ALA A 138 -20.86 4.45 -11.69
N SER A 139 -21.12 5.69 -12.10
CA SER A 139 -20.71 6.22 -13.41
C SER A 139 -19.92 7.53 -13.30
N GLN A 140 -18.97 7.63 -12.35
CA GLN A 140 -17.90 8.58 -12.59
C GLN A 140 -16.97 7.96 -13.64
N PRO A 141 -16.84 8.53 -14.85
CA PRO A 141 -15.76 8.15 -15.72
C PRO A 141 -14.47 8.52 -15.00
N VAL A 142 -13.60 7.53 -14.79
CA VAL A 142 -12.21 7.79 -14.44
C VAL A 142 -11.62 8.51 -15.65
N VAL A 143 -11.58 9.84 -15.58
CA VAL A 143 -10.87 10.66 -16.54
C VAL A 143 -9.40 10.47 -16.22
N LEU A 144 -8.71 9.79 -17.14
CA LEU A 144 -7.27 9.63 -17.19
C LEU A 144 -6.56 11.00 -17.24
#